data_AF-A0A3R9PB88-F1
#
_entry.id   AF-A0A3R9PB88-F1
#
_cell.length_a   1.000
_cell.length_b   1.000
_cell.length_c   1.000
_cell.angle_alpha   90.00
_cell.angle_beta   90.00
_cell.angle_gamma   90.00
#
_symmetry.space_group_name_H-M   'P 1'
#
loop_
_entity.id
_entity.type
_entity.pdbx_description
1 polymer ?
#
loop_
_entity_poly.entity_id
_entity_poly.type
_entity_poly.pdbx_seq_one_letter_code
_entity_poly.pdbx_strand_id
1 'polypeptide(L)'
;MKEVSKLSKFLLKLTAGEKSIYACLSGGMRSIIAITLLALLKLSRDYLKEIWMEIDFENLLGFSRFPLNVINIPRNERFIAILESLRSSKLSVRKIGEKIGLSPAAAHRIMRNMVKIGLLDDNFRPTEMGLAYLSLYEELKE
;
A
#
# COMPACT_ATOMS: atom_id res chain seq x y z
N MET A 1 4.21 19.50 13.72
CA MET A 1 5.39 18.60 13.57
C MET A 1 5.84 17.94 14.87
N LYS A 2 6.05 18.66 15.97
CA LYS A 2 6.48 18.08 17.26
C LYS A 2 5.54 16.96 17.76
N GLU A 3 4.23 17.16 17.63
CA GLU A 3 3.22 16.17 18.05
C GLU A 3 3.23 14.91 17.18
N VAL A 4 3.39 15.03 15.86
CA VAL A 4 3.56 13.87 14.96
C VAL A 4 4.78 13.04 15.38
N SER A 5 5.92 13.68 15.68
CA SER A 5 7.13 12.97 16.12
C SER A 5 6.96 12.28 17.46
N LYS A 6 6.28 12.91 18.44
CA LYS A 6 5.96 12.27 19.73
C LYS A 6 5.06 11.06 19.53
N LEU A 7 3.98 11.21 18.77
CA LEU A 7 3.03 10.14 18.51
C LEU A 7 3.69 9.00 17.73
N SER A 8 4.51 9.31 16.73
CA SER A 8 5.26 8.29 15.97
C SER A 8 6.17 7.47 16.89
N LYS A 9 6.90 8.11 17.81
CA LYS A 9 7.73 7.41 18.80
C LYS A 9 6.89 6.55 19.75
N PHE A 10 5.74 7.05 20.17
CA PHE A 10 4.81 6.31 21.01
C PHE A 10 4.29 5.07 20.29
N LEU A 11 3.73 5.23 19.09
CA LEU A 11 3.21 4.14 18.26
C LEU A 11 4.30 3.10 17.96
N LEU A 12 5.50 3.55 17.58
CA LEU A 12 6.62 2.64 17.29
C LEU A 12 6.98 1.76 18.50
N LYS A 13 6.98 2.33 19.71
CA LYS A 13 7.21 1.57 20.95
C LYS A 13 6.06 0.61 21.24
N LEU A 14 4.82 1.07 21.07
CA LEU A 14 3.62 0.25 21.30
C LEU A 14 3.56 -0.95 20.37
N THR A 15 3.97 -0.79 19.11
CA THR A 15 3.95 -1.81 18.06
C THR A 15 5.34 -2.42 17.83
N ALA A 16 6.17 -2.48 18.87
CA ALA A 16 7.48 -3.10 18.80
C ALA A 16 7.32 -4.61 18.49
N GLY A 17 8.12 -5.14 17.56
CA GLY A 17 8.00 -6.54 17.11
C GLY A 17 6.95 -6.78 16.02
N GLU A 18 5.89 -5.97 15.96
CA GLU A 18 4.82 -6.16 14.98
C GLU A 18 5.18 -5.65 13.58
N LYS A 19 5.00 -6.47 12.54
CA LYS A 19 5.23 -6.00 11.16
C LYS A 19 4.08 -5.14 10.65
N SER A 20 2.86 -5.45 11.10
CA SER A 20 1.63 -4.86 10.58
C SER A 20 0.85 -4.16 11.70
N ILE A 21 0.21 -3.04 11.37
CA ILE A 21 -0.58 -2.22 12.29
C ILE A 21 -1.96 -2.03 11.66
N TYR A 22 -3.01 -2.38 12.39
CA TYR A 22 -4.39 -2.12 12.04
C TYR A 22 -4.89 -0.92 12.85
N ALA A 23 -5.14 0.19 12.16
CA ALA A 23 -5.52 1.45 12.77
C ALA A 23 -6.97 1.80 12.44
N CYS A 24 -7.83 1.73 13.46
CA CYS A 24 -9.20 2.21 13.39
C CYS A 24 -9.24 3.72 13.65
N LEU A 25 -9.72 4.51 12.68
CA LEU A 25 -9.85 5.96 12.77
C LEU A 25 -11.31 6.43 12.66
N SER A 26 -12.26 5.60 13.11
CA SER A 26 -13.71 5.88 13.05
C SER A 26 -14.18 7.01 13.96
N GLY A 27 -13.40 7.39 14.98
CA GLY A 27 -13.82 8.36 15.98
C GLY A 27 -12.68 9.12 16.65
N GLY A 28 -13.05 10.15 17.41
CA GLY A 28 -12.13 11.01 18.15
C GLY A 28 -12.03 12.43 17.59
N MET A 29 -11.16 13.24 18.20
CA MET A 29 -10.95 14.61 17.74
C MET A 29 -10.27 14.62 16.37
N ARG A 30 -10.84 15.36 15.41
CA ARG A 30 -10.35 15.45 14.03
C ARG A 30 -8.86 15.82 13.95
N SER A 31 -8.39 16.69 14.84
CA SER A 31 -6.98 17.08 14.94
C SER A 31 -6.09 15.90 15.34
N ILE A 32 -6.53 15.05 16.27
CA ILE A 32 -5.82 13.83 16.66
C ILE A 32 -5.82 12.84 15.49
N ILE A 33 -6.95 12.63 14.82
CA ILE A 33 -7.04 11.75 13.65
C ILE A 33 -6.01 12.15 12.59
N ALA A 34 -5.94 13.44 12.24
CA ALA A 34 -4.96 13.94 11.27
C ALA A 34 -3.51 13.74 11.72
N ILE A 35 -3.20 13.99 13.00
CA ILE A 35 -1.85 13.76 13.55
C ILE A 35 -1.50 12.27 13.55
N THR A 36 -2.46 11.40 13.88
CA THR A 36 -2.30 9.93 13.85
C THR A 36 -2.05 9.44 12.44
N LEU A 37 -2.81 9.91 11.45
CA LEU A 37 -2.59 9.59 10.03
C LEU A 37 -1.16 9.93 9.59
N LEU A 38 -0.69 11.14 9.91
CA LEU A 38 0.68 11.56 9.58
C LEU A 38 1.75 10.72 10.30
N ALA A 39 1.50 10.35 11.56
CA ALA A 39 2.40 9.48 12.31
C ALA A 39 2.46 8.07 11.68
N LEU A 40 1.31 7.50 11.30
CA LEU A 40 1.22 6.21 10.64
C LEU A 40 1.92 6.20 9.27
N LEU A 41 1.73 7.26 8.46
CA LEU A 41 2.46 7.42 7.20
C LEU A 41 3.98 7.47 7.41
N LYS A 42 4.44 8.17 8.46
CA LYS A 42 5.85 8.20 8.83
C LYS A 42 6.35 6.83 9.27
N LEU A 43 5.56 6.06 10.01
CA LEU A 43 5.88 4.69 10.42
C LEU A 43 6.02 3.75 9.22
N SER A 44 5.07 3.84 8.28
CA SER A 44 5.12 3.10 7.01
C SER A 44 6.39 3.40 6.22
N ARG A 45 6.76 4.68 6.08
CA ARG A 45 7.91 5.09 5.27
C ARG A 45 9.26 4.81 5.95
N ASP A 46 9.41 5.23 7.20
CA ASP A 46 10.72 5.25 7.86
C ASP A 46 11.06 3.91 8.52
N TYR A 47 10.05 3.09 8.83
CA TYR A 47 10.22 1.81 9.54
C TYR A 47 9.62 0.61 8.79
N LEU A 48 9.15 0.81 7.56
CA LEU A 48 8.59 -0.23 6.68
C LEU A 48 7.46 -1.04 7.33
N LYS A 49 6.70 -0.42 8.24
CA LYS A 49 5.51 -1.04 8.87
C LYS A 49 4.39 -1.12 7.83
N GLU A 50 3.69 -2.25 7.80
CA GLU A 50 2.47 -2.41 6.98
C GLU A 50 1.28 -1.83 7.75
N ILE A 51 0.72 -0.74 7.28
CA ILE A 51 -0.37 -0.03 7.93
C ILE A 51 -1.66 -0.27 7.16
N TRP A 52 -2.64 -0.82 7.85
CA TRP A 52 -4.02 -0.97 7.39
C TRP A 52 -4.88 0.02 8.14
N MET A 53 -5.61 0.86 7.41
CA MET A 53 -6.62 1.72 8.03
C MET A 53 -8.00 1.10 7.91
N GLU A 54 -8.78 1.26 8.97
CA GLU A 54 -10.18 0.92 9.02
C GLU A 54 -10.98 2.14 9.49
N ILE A 55 -12.07 2.43 8.79
CA ILE A 55 -12.96 3.56 9.09
C ILE A 55 -14.40 3.05 8.99
N ASP A 56 -15.10 3.00 10.12
CA ASP A 56 -16.50 2.64 10.16
C ASP A 56 -17.35 3.73 9.49
N PHE A 57 -18.39 3.30 8.79
CA PHE A 57 -19.39 4.22 8.28
C PHE A 57 -20.26 4.75 9.42
N GLU A 58 -20.73 5.99 9.30
CA GLU A 58 -21.56 6.63 10.35
C GLU A 58 -22.84 5.85 10.67
N ASN A 59 -23.36 5.10 9.70
CA ASN A 59 -24.54 4.25 9.86
C ASN A 59 -24.25 2.88 10.50
N LEU A 60 -22.98 2.58 10.82
CA LEU A 60 -22.51 1.30 11.39
C LEU A 60 -22.86 0.06 10.58
N LEU A 61 -23.19 0.21 9.28
CA LEU A 61 -23.53 -0.91 8.39
C LEU A 61 -22.29 -1.55 7.75
N GLY A 62 -21.09 -1.03 8.04
CA GLY A 62 -19.83 -1.55 7.53
C GLY A 62 -18.67 -0.59 7.79
N PHE A 63 -17.53 -0.90 7.18
CA PHE A 63 -16.31 -0.12 7.25
C PHE A 63 -15.58 -0.10 5.91
N SER A 64 -14.79 0.95 5.68
CA SER A 64 -13.79 0.97 4.63
C SER A 64 -12.46 0.52 5.19
N ARG A 65 -11.77 -0.35 4.46
CA ARG A 65 -10.42 -0.82 4.80
C ARG A 65 -9.50 -0.67 3.61
N PHE A 66 -8.32 -0.12 3.86
CA PHE A 66 -7.32 0.04 2.81
C PHE A 66 -5.88 0.11 3.38
N PRO A 67 -4.89 -0.34 2.59
CA PRO A 67 -3.49 -0.27 2.99
C PRO A 67 -2.96 1.16 2.79
N LEU A 68 -2.59 1.83 3.89
CA LEU A 68 -2.12 3.22 3.88
C LEU A 68 -0.75 3.38 3.19
N ASN A 69 0.06 2.32 3.22
CA ASN A 69 1.40 2.27 2.64
C ASN A 69 1.45 2.69 1.17
N VAL A 70 0.36 2.45 0.44
CA VAL A 70 0.23 2.81 -0.97
C VAL A 70 0.54 4.28 -1.24
N ILE A 71 0.18 5.17 -0.30
CA ILE A 71 0.37 6.62 -0.42
C ILE A 71 1.86 6.99 -0.45
N ASN A 72 2.72 6.17 0.16
CA ASN A 72 4.16 6.40 0.20
C ASN A 72 4.89 5.85 -1.05
N ILE A 73 4.22 5.09 -1.91
CA ILE A 73 4.83 4.47 -3.10
C ILE A 73 4.61 5.42 -4.28
N PRO A 74 5.66 6.00 -4.89
CA PRO A 74 5.50 6.91 -6.02
C PRO A 74 4.91 6.20 -7.24
N ARG A 75 4.24 6.98 -8.10
CA ARG A 75 3.73 6.51 -9.40
C ARG A 75 4.87 5.90 -10.23
N ASN A 76 4.62 4.72 -10.78
CA ASN A 76 5.56 4.00 -11.62
C ASN A 76 4.77 3.28 -12.73
N GLU A 77 4.88 3.80 -13.96
CA GLU A 77 4.18 3.27 -15.13
C GLU A 77 4.40 1.77 -15.35
N ARG A 78 5.60 1.26 -15.02
CA ARG A 78 5.89 -0.17 -15.17
C ARG A 78 5.14 -1.00 -14.13
N PHE A 79 5.00 -0.51 -12.91
CA PHE A 79 4.22 -1.22 -11.88
C PHE A 79 2.74 -1.25 -12.27
N ILE A 80 2.21 -0.11 -12.74
CA ILE A 80 0.83 0.01 -13.23
C ILE A 80 0.58 -0.99 -14.36
N ALA A 81 1.39 -0.94 -15.43
CA ALA A 81 1.23 -1.84 -16.58
C ALA A 81 1.33 -3.33 -16.21
N ILE A 82 2.19 -3.69 -15.25
CA ILE A 82 2.29 -5.06 -14.72
C ILE A 82 1.01 -5.44 -13.96
N LEU A 83 0.54 -4.58 -13.06
CA LEU A 83 -0.67 -4.82 -12.26
C LEU A 83 -1.92 -4.93 -13.14
N GLU A 84 -2.09 -4.04 -14.12
CA GLU A 84 -3.18 -4.11 -15.11
C GLU A 84 -3.16 -5.43 -15.90
N SER A 85 -1.95 -5.86 -16.28
CA SER A 85 -1.76 -7.12 -17.02
C SER A 85 -2.12 -8.33 -16.18
N LEU A 86 -1.80 -8.30 -14.89
CA LEU A 86 -2.13 -9.35 -13.92
C LEU A 86 -3.62 -9.34 -13.51
N ARG A 87 -4.28 -8.18 -13.51
CA ARG A 87 -5.73 -8.04 -13.23
C ARG A 87 -6.57 -8.81 -14.24
N SER A 88 -6.15 -8.82 -15.50
CA SER A 88 -6.92 -9.37 -16.61
C SER A 88 -6.80 -10.90 -16.75
N SER A 89 -5.68 -11.49 -16.30
CA SER A 89 -5.45 -12.94 -16.36
C SER A 89 -4.20 -13.33 -15.57
N LYS A 90 -4.11 -14.61 -15.16
CA LYS A 90 -2.87 -15.18 -14.60
C LYS A 90 -1.81 -15.31 -15.69
N LEU A 91 -0.98 -14.28 -15.85
CA LEU A 91 0.12 -14.26 -16.83
C LEU A 91 1.43 -14.74 -16.18
N SER A 92 2.25 -15.46 -16.97
CA SER A 92 3.62 -15.76 -16.57
C SER A 92 4.52 -14.52 -16.74
N VAL A 93 5.64 -14.48 -16.01
CA VAL A 93 6.64 -13.40 -16.08
C VAL A 93 7.09 -13.13 -17.53
N ARG A 94 7.23 -14.18 -18.34
CA ARG A 94 7.58 -14.07 -19.76
C ARG A 94 6.52 -13.31 -20.56
N LYS A 95 5.24 -13.69 -20.42
CA LYS A 95 4.12 -13.02 -21.11
C LYS A 95 3.96 -11.57 -20.66
N ILE A 96 4.20 -11.30 -19.38
CA ILE A 96 4.22 -9.93 -18.85
C ILE A 96 5.33 -9.13 -19.54
N GLY A 97 6.56 -9.67 -19.60
CA GLY A 97 7.68 -9.06 -20.30
C GLY A 97 7.36 -8.74 -21.76
N GLU A 98 6.82 -9.71 -22.51
CA GLU A 98 6.40 -9.51 -23.90
C GLU A 98 5.37 -8.37 -24.04
N LYS A 99 4.36 -8.33 -23.16
CA LYS A 99 3.29 -7.32 -23.20
C LYS A 99 3.78 -5.90 -22.87
N ILE A 100 4.74 -5.75 -21.98
CA ILE A 100 5.27 -4.45 -21.54
C ILE A 100 6.59 -4.06 -22.24
N GLY A 101 7.02 -4.83 -23.25
CA GLY A 101 8.23 -4.55 -24.02
C GLY A 101 9.54 -4.75 -23.25
N LEU A 102 9.59 -5.71 -22.32
CA LEU A 102 10.77 -6.02 -21.50
C LEU A 102 11.25 -7.46 -21.70
N SER A 103 12.56 -7.67 -21.53
CA SER A 103 13.11 -9.02 -21.46
C SER A 103 12.57 -9.76 -20.22
N PRO A 104 12.45 -11.11 -20.26
CA PRO A 104 11.97 -11.88 -19.11
C PRO A 104 12.76 -11.62 -17.83
N ALA A 105 14.08 -11.44 -17.93
CA ALA A 105 14.94 -11.11 -16.79
C ALA A 105 14.64 -9.72 -16.20
N ALA A 106 14.40 -8.72 -17.07
CA ALA A 106 14.04 -7.37 -16.63
C ALA A 106 12.66 -7.35 -15.94
N ALA A 107 11.68 -8.04 -16.52
CA ALA A 107 10.35 -8.20 -15.93
C ALA A 107 10.43 -8.89 -14.56
N HIS A 108 11.17 -10.01 -14.45
CA HIS A 108 11.38 -10.71 -13.19
C HIS A 108 12.00 -9.80 -12.12
N ARG A 109 13.02 -9.01 -12.45
CA ARG A 109 13.66 -8.08 -11.51
C ARG A 109 12.68 -7.02 -10.99
N ILE A 110 11.85 -6.46 -11.87
CA ILE A 110 10.83 -5.48 -11.49
C ILE A 110 9.80 -6.14 -10.57
N MET A 111 9.29 -7.30 -10.95
CA MET A 111 8.29 -8.03 -10.17
C MET A 111 8.83 -8.44 -8.80
N ARG A 112 10.09 -8.87 -8.70
CA ARG A 112 10.76 -9.11 -7.40
C ARG A 112 10.86 -7.84 -6.55
N ASN A 113 11.06 -6.68 -7.16
CA ASN A 113 11.02 -5.42 -6.43
C ASN A 113 9.60 -5.12 -5.92
N MET A 114 8.58 -5.36 -6.75
CA MET A 114 7.17 -5.23 -6.37
C MET A 114 6.79 -6.15 -5.21
N VAL A 115 7.34 -7.37 -5.15
CA VAL A 115 7.18 -8.27 -3.99
C VAL A 115 7.78 -7.66 -2.73
N LYS A 116 9.02 -7.13 -2.81
CA LYS A 116 9.69 -6.53 -1.64
C LYS A 116 8.92 -5.36 -1.04
N ILE A 117 8.29 -4.56 -1.89
CA ILE A 117 7.47 -3.42 -1.45
C ILE A 117 6.03 -3.81 -1.20
N GLY A 118 5.65 -5.09 -1.34
CA GLY A 118 4.34 -5.67 -1.00
C GLY A 118 3.23 -5.52 -2.03
N LEU A 119 3.50 -5.00 -3.24
CA LEU A 119 2.49 -4.88 -4.30
C LEU A 119 2.13 -6.24 -4.93
N LEU A 120 3.05 -7.21 -4.86
CA LEU A 120 2.84 -8.59 -5.31
C LEU A 120 3.16 -9.57 -4.17
N ASP A 121 2.55 -10.75 -4.19
CA ASP A 121 2.93 -11.88 -3.33
C ASP A 121 4.14 -12.66 -3.91
N ASP A 122 4.66 -13.64 -3.17
CA ASP A 122 5.79 -14.47 -3.61
C ASP A 122 5.51 -15.29 -4.88
N ASN A 123 4.23 -15.46 -5.23
CA ASN A 123 3.77 -16.11 -6.46
C ASN A 123 3.49 -15.11 -7.59
N PHE A 124 3.92 -13.85 -7.43
CA PHE A 124 3.70 -12.74 -8.34
C PHE A 124 2.23 -12.41 -8.63
N ARG A 125 1.35 -12.63 -7.66
CA ARG A 125 -0.06 -12.23 -7.73
C ARG A 125 -0.24 -10.84 -7.10
N PRO A 126 -1.10 -9.98 -7.65
CA PRO A 126 -1.44 -8.71 -7.00
C PRO A 126 -1.95 -8.94 -5.57
N THR A 127 -1.37 -8.21 -4.62
CA THR A 127 -1.93 -8.13 -3.26
C THR A 127 -3.03 -7.08 -3.21
N GLU A 128 -3.79 -7.02 -2.12
CA GLU A 128 -4.72 -5.91 -1.86
C GLU A 128 -4.02 -4.53 -1.94
N MET A 129 -2.75 -4.43 -1.52
CA MET A 129 -1.97 -3.20 -1.69
C MET A 129 -1.56 -2.93 -3.14
N GLY A 130 -1.27 -3.98 -3.91
CA GLY A 130 -1.12 -3.88 -5.37
C GLY A 130 -2.36 -3.32 -6.06
N LEU A 131 -3.54 -3.80 -5.67
CA LEU A 131 -4.82 -3.34 -6.22
C LEU A 131 -5.16 -1.92 -5.77
N ALA A 132 -4.88 -1.57 -4.51
CA ALA A 132 -5.03 -0.20 -4.02
C ALA A 132 -4.10 0.77 -4.74
N TYR A 133 -2.85 0.36 -5.01
CA TYR A 133 -1.88 1.14 -5.79
C TYR A 133 -2.38 1.40 -7.19
N LEU A 134 -2.87 0.35 -7.85
CA LEU A 134 -3.45 0.48 -9.17
C LEU A 134 -4.65 1.45 -9.16
N SER A 135 -5.56 1.30 -8.20
CA SER A 135 -6.74 2.17 -8.07
C SER A 135 -6.38 3.63 -7.79
N LEU A 136 -5.32 3.89 -7.00
CA LEU A 136 -4.84 5.24 -6.71
C LEU A 136 -4.29 5.96 -7.95
N TYR A 137 -3.69 5.22 -8.87
CA TYR A 137 -2.98 5.76 -10.04
C TYR A 137 -3.63 5.46 -11.39
N GLU A 138 -4.78 4.77 -11.44
CA GLU A 138 -5.50 4.44 -12.69
C GLU A 138 -6.06 5.65 -13.43
N GLU A 139 -5.90 6.86 -12.88
CA GLU A 139 -6.55 8.10 -13.28
C GLU A 139 -8.09 7.99 -13.18
N LEU A 140 -8.73 9.04 -12.65
CA LEU A 140 -10.15 9.27 -12.92
C LEU A 140 -10.23 9.53 -14.43
N LYS A 141 -10.36 8.47 -15.23
CA LYS A 141 -10.70 8.57 -16.64
C LYS A 141 -12.12 9.14 -16.71
N GLU A 142 -12.24 10.46 -16.62
CA GLU A 142 -13.41 11.21 -17.05
C GLU A 142 -13.51 11.18 -18.58
#